data_AF-A0A847PXQ3-F1
#
_entry.id   AF-A0A847PXQ3-F1
#
_cell.length_a   1.000
_cell.length_b   1.000
_cell.length_c   1.000
_cell.angle_alpha   90.00
_cell.angle_beta   90.00
_cell.angle_gamma   90.00
#
_symmetry.space_group_name_H-M   'P 1'
#
loop_
_entity.id
_entity.type
_entity.pdbx_description
1 polymer ?
#
loop_
_entity_poly.entity_id
_entity_poly.type
_entity_poly.pdbx_seq_one_letter_code
_entity_poly.pdbx_strand_id
1 'polypeptide(L)'
;MIVPSLLGVSPSIPAKATAVLVSGFFSAITVLALILMQIFGARIFEIIMEKSRTGPVIFFFAALLAGITGILTGAFVEDEGPALLIGLISGFLVWTALGEVAEQLGWVSTMARSAVALFLIAFALWLSGFLFRGIPVAVTAGLGYPVCIWGLHLVRVRVLAKWGPSSLPSTILALVNAALAGGGLALGMSYATPLSGIIGGVVFAMATWSTLEILWEHGTARRPWRR
;
A
#
# COMPACT_ATOMS: atom_id res chain seq x y z
N MET A 1 35.21 26.37 -48.04
CA MET A 1 35.69 25.51 -46.93
C MET A 1 34.85 25.87 -45.71
N ILE A 2 33.72 25.18 -45.53
CA ILE A 2 32.77 25.45 -44.44
C ILE A 2 33.08 24.41 -43.36
N VAL A 3 33.54 24.88 -42.21
CA VAL A 3 33.72 24.05 -41.01
C VAL A 3 32.31 23.71 -40.48
N PRO A 4 31.91 22.43 -40.39
CA PRO A 4 30.69 22.06 -39.71
C PRO A 4 30.89 22.24 -38.20
N SER A 5 30.01 23.03 -37.60
CA SER A 5 29.87 23.21 -36.16
C SER A 5 29.71 21.86 -35.45
N LEU A 6 30.73 21.48 -34.68
CA LEU A 6 30.79 20.37 -33.73
C LEU A 6 29.95 20.59 -32.46
N LEU A 7 28.86 21.35 -32.53
CA LEU A 7 28.01 21.70 -31.39
C LEU A 7 26.56 21.75 -31.87
N GLY A 8 25.73 20.78 -31.50
CA GLY A 8 24.32 20.85 -31.89
C GLY A 8 23.38 19.71 -31.54
N VAL A 9 23.83 18.63 -30.90
CA VAL A 9 22.90 17.62 -30.38
C VAL A 9 23.14 17.47 -28.89
N SER A 10 22.49 18.33 -28.10
CA SER A 10 22.10 17.91 -26.76
C SER A 10 21.24 16.66 -26.96
N PRO A 11 21.56 15.50 -26.34
CA PRO A 11 20.70 14.34 -26.44
C PRO A 11 19.41 14.69 -25.69
N SER A 12 18.44 15.25 -26.40
CA SER A 12 17.10 15.41 -25.88
C SER A 12 16.60 14.00 -25.59
N ILE A 13 16.50 13.67 -24.30
CA ILE A 13 15.92 12.42 -23.86
C ILE A 13 14.55 12.32 -24.56
N PRO A 14 14.26 11.23 -25.28
CA PRO A 14 12.97 11.08 -25.96
C PRO A 14 11.85 11.31 -24.96
N ALA A 15 10.82 12.10 -25.32
CA ALA A 15 9.75 12.47 -24.38
C ALA A 15 9.12 11.28 -23.63
N LYS A 16 9.07 10.10 -24.29
CA LYS A 16 8.66 8.83 -23.68
C LYS A 16 9.63 8.33 -22.58
N ALA A 17 10.94 8.43 -22.80
CA ALA A 17 11.94 8.05 -21.81
C ALA A 17 11.90 9.01 -20.60
N THR A 18 11.69 10.30 -20.82
CA THR A 18 11.46 11.28 -19.74
C THR A 18 10.23 10.93 -18.91
N ALA A 19 9.11 10.58 -19.56
CA ALA A 19 7.86 10.22 -18.88
C ALA A 19 7.97 8.91 -18.06
N VAL A 20 8.71 7.91 -18.58
CA VAL A 20 9.01 6.67 -17.83
C VAL A 20 9.91 6.96 -16.62
N LEU A 21 10.92 7.81 -16.77
CA LEU A 21 11.79 8.22 -15.66
C LEU A 21 11.00 8.96 -14.57
N VAL A 22 10.09 9.85 -14.95
CA VAL A 22 9.21 10.56 -14.01
C VAL A 22 8.31 9.57 -13.26
N SER A 23 7.66 8.64 -13.97
CA SER A 23 6.83 7.61 -13.35
C SER A 23 7.63 6.71 -12.40
N GLY A 24 8.84 6.29 -12.80
CA GLY A 24 9.76 5.53 -11.96
C GLY A 24 10.19 6.29 -10.70
N PHE A 25 10.45 7.60 -10.81
CA PHE A 25 10.78 8.45 -9.67
C PHE A 25 9.62 8.54 -8.66
N PHE A 26 8.40 8.80 -9.13
CA PHE A 26 7.21 8.83 -8.27
C PHE A 26 6.97 7.47 -7.62
N SER A 27 7.15 6.39 -8.36
CA SER A 27 7.07 5.04 -7.80
C SER A 27 8.08 4.81 -6.67
N ALA A 28 9.35 5.17 -6.87
CA ALA A 28 10.39 5.01 -5.86
C ALA A 28 10.09 5.82 -4.59
N ILE A 29 9.64 7.06 -4.74
CA ILE A 29 9.24 7.91 -3.61
C ILE A 29 8.04 7.31 -2.88
N THR A 30 7.03 6.84 -3.61
CA THR A 30 5.84 6.24 -2.99
C THR A 30 6.20 4.97 -2.22
N VAL A 31 7.08 4.13 -2.76
CA VAL A 31 7.58 2.94 -2.05
C VAL A 31 8.30 3.34 -0.76
N LEU A 32 9.23 4.29 -0.85
CA LEU A 32 9.98 4.78 0.31
C LEU A 32 9.04 5.35 1.37
N ALA A 33 8.10 6.21 0.96
CA ALA A 33 7.13 6.84 1.86
C ALA A 33 6.27 5.80 2.59
N LEU A 34 5.71 4.83 1.86
CA LEU A 34 4.84 3.81 2.47
C LEU A 34 5.59 2.88 3.41
N ILE A 35 6.80 2.44 3.04
CA ILE A 35 7.62 1.59 3.91
C ILE A 35 8.00 2.37 5.18
N LEU A 36 8.40 3.63 5.06
CA LEU A 36 8.70 4.48 6.21
C LEU A 36 7.46 4.67 7.07
N MET A 37 6.29 4.98 6.49
CA MET A 37 5.03 5.12 7.23
C MET A 37 4.67 3.85 7.99
N GLN A 38 4.84 2.67 7.38
CA GLN A 38 4.64 1.38 8.04
C GLN A 38 5.58 1.18 9.24
N ILE A 39 6.88 1.43 9.06
CA ILE A 39 7.88 1.30 10.13
C ILE A 39 7.62 2.31 11.27
N PHE A 40 7.36 3.57 10.94
CA PHE A 40 7.07 4.62 11.92
C PHE A 40 5.75 4.34 12.64
N GLY A 41 4.70 3.94 11.92
CA GLY A 41 3.41 3.57 12.49
C GLY A 41 3.53 2.43 13.50
N ALA A 42 4.22 1.34 13.12
CA ALA A 42 4.47 0.21 14.00
C ALA A 42 5.23 0.64 15.27
N ARG A 43 6.29 1.44 15.15
CA ARG A 43 7.07 1.91 16.31
C ARG A 43 6.28 2.84 17.21
N ILE A 44 5.53 3.78 16.64
CA ILE A 44 4.68 4.69 17.42
C ILE A 44 3.64 3.87 18.20
N PHE A 45 3.03 2.88 17.56
CA PHE A 45 2.06 2.02 18.21
C PHE A 45 2.66 1.21 19.36
N GLU A 46 3.84 0.60 19.17
CA GLU A 46 4.55 -0.13 20.24
C GLU A 46 4.85 0.78 21.44
N ILE A 47 5.36 2.00 21.20
CA ILE A 47 5.64 2.97 22.27
C ILE A 47 4.36 3.36 23.03
N ILE A 48 3.25 3.54 22.31
CA ILE A 48 1.95 3.89 22.91
C ILE A 48 1.42 2.74 23.76
N MET A 49 1.52 1.50 23.27
CA MET A 49 1.16 0.27 23.97
C MET A 49 1.95 0.12 25.29
N GLU A 50 3.26 0.38 25.27
CA GLU A 50 4.11 0.27 26.46
C GLU A 50 3.82 1.33 27.51
N LYS A 51 3.42 2.54 27.10
CA LYS A 51 3.20 3.68 28.01
C LYS A 51 1.86 3.66 28.73
N SER A 52 0.80 3.15 28.11
CA SER A 52 -0.54 3.20 28.70
C SER A 52 -1.51 2.18 28.12
N ARG A 53 -2.44 1.69 28.96
CA ARG A 53 -3.50 0.76 28.54
C ARG A 53 -4.55 1.40 27.62
N THR A 54 -4.77 2.71 27.73
CA THR A 54 -5.74 3.48 26.93
C THR A 54 -5.15 4.06 25.64
N GLY A 55 -3.83 4.21 25.56
CA GLY A 55 -3.13 4.77 24.41
C GLY A 55 -3.50 4.14 23.06
N PRO A 56 -3.55 2.79 22.93
CA PRO A 56 -3.91 2.13 21.67
C PRO A 56 -5.30 2.50 21.16
N VAL A 57 -6.26 2.68 22.08
CA VAL A 57 -7.64 3.08 21.74
C VAL A 57 -7.68 4.53 21.27
N ILE A 58 -6.91 5.43 21.90
CA ILE A 58 -6.78 6.82 21.45
C ILE A 58 -6.15 6.86 20.06
N PHE A 59 -5.09 6.08 19.83
CA PHE A 59 -4.43 5.96 18.53
C PHE A 59 -5.39 5.45 17.45
N PHE A 60 -6.20 4.42 17.76
CA PHE A 60 -7.25 3.92 16.88
C PHE A 60 -8.18 5.04 16.41
N PHE A 61 -8.77 5.80 17.35
CA PHE A 61 -9.71 6.87 17.00
C PHE A 61 -9.03 8.02 16.26
N ALA A 62 -7.80 8.39 16.64
CA ALA A 62 -7.05 9.44 15.97
C ALA A 62 -6.73 9.07 14.51
N ALA A 63 -6.23 7.85 14.28
CA ALA A 63 -5.93 7.36 12.93
C ALA A 63 -7.20 7.21 12.08
N LEU A 64 -8.27 6.64 12.64
CA LEU A 64 -9.54 6.49 11.94
C LEU A 64 -10.14 7.84 11.56
N LEU A 65 -10.18 8.80 12.49
CA LEU A 65 -10.71 10.13 12.24
C LEU A 65 -9.87 10.88 11.20
N ALA A 66 -8.54 10.82 11.30
CA ALA A 66 -7.66 11.42 10.32
C ALA A 66 -7.84 10.81 8.92
N GLY A 67 -7.98 9.48 8.84
CA GLY A 67 -8.26 8.78 7.59
C GLY A 67 -9.62 9.14 6.98
N ILE A 68 -10.70 9.10 7.75
CA ILE A 68 -12.03 9.48 7.24
C ILE A 68 -12.05 10.94 6.80
N THR A 69 -11.49 11.84 7.62
CA THR A 69 -11.40 13.27 7.29
C THR A 69 -10.61 13.49 6.01
N GLY A 70 -9.47 12.81 5.84
CA GLY A 70 -8.66 12.88 4.63
C GLY A 70 -9.38 12.37 3.39
N ILE A 71 -10.15 11.28 3.47
CA ILE A 71 -10.98 10.80 2.35
C ILE A 71 -12.03 11.86 1.98
N LEU A 72 -12.72 12.42 2.97
CA LEU A 72 -13.76 13.42 2.75
C LEU A 72 -13.19 14.72 2.17
N THR A 73 -12.06 15.22 2.66
CA THR A 73 -11.42 16.41 2.11
C THR A 73 -10.84 16.15 0.72
N GLY A 74 -10.23 14.99 0.50
CA GLY A 74 -9.72 14.55 -0.80
C GLY A 74 -10.81 14.44 -1.86
N ALA A 75 -12.06 14.17 -1.48
CA ALA A 75 -13.19 14.12 -2.40
C ALA A 75 -13.53 15.49 -3.04
N PHE A 76 -13.10 16.60 -2.43
CA PHE A 76 -13.29 17.96 -2.95
C PHE A 76 -12.07 18.48 -3.72
N VAL A 77 -11.02 17.68 -3.87
CA VAL A 77 -9.83 18.08 -4.62
C VAL A 77 -10.07 17.84 -6.11
N GLU A 78 -10.00 18.91 -6.91
CA GLU A 78 -10.25 18.86 -8.36
C GLU A 78 -9.17 18.08 -9.12
N ASP A 79 -7.91 18.21 -8.69
CA ASP A 79 -6.79 17.52 -9.31
C ASP A 79 -6.74 16.03 -8.90
N GLU A 80 -6.84 15.13 -9.88
CA GLU A 80 -6.89 13.68 -9.64
C GLU A 80 -5.64 13.13 -8.94
N GLY A 81 -4.46 13.68 -9.23
CA GLY A 81 -3.19 13.22 -8.64
C GLY A 81 -3.13 13.43 -7.12
N PRO A 82 -3.26 14.67 -6.64
CA PRO A 82 -3.36 14.98 -5.22
C PRO A 82 -4.56 14.29 -4.55
N ALA A 83 -5.73 14.23 -5.20
CA ALA A 83 -6.89 13.52 -4.68
C ALA A 83 -6.60 12.02 -4.45
N LEU A 84 -5.95 11.35 -5.42
CA LEU A 84 -5.51 9.97 -5.28
C LEU A 84 -4.54 9.80 -4.11
N LEU A 85 -3.54 10.68 -4.00
CA LEU A 85 -2.52 10.59 -2.95
C LEU A 85 -3.12 10.76 -1.55
N ILE A 86 -4.00 11.77 -1.39
CA ILE A 86 -4.75 11.99 -0.14
C ILE A 86 -5.60 10.76 0.17
N GLY A 87 -6.32 10.23 -0.83
CA GLY A 87 -7.08 8.99 -0.69
C GLY A 87 -6.23 7.84 -0.20
N LEU A 88 -5.07 7.58 -0.83
CA LEU A 88 -4.16 6.49 -0.45
C LEU A 88 -3.61 6.63 0.97
N ILE A 89 -3.11 7.81 1.35
CA ILE A 89 -2.60 8.08 2.70
C ILE A 89 -3.71 7.88 3.73
N SER A 90 -4.91 8.37 3.41
CA SER A 90 -6.07 8.23 4.28
C SER A 90 -6.52 6.78 4.41
N GLY A 91 -6.50 6.02 3.31
CA GLY A 91 -6.75 4.60 3.30
C GLY A 91 -5.72 3.81 4.11
N PHE A 92 -4.45 4.20 4.09
CA PHE A 92 -3.43 3.66 4.99
C PHE A 92 -3.82 3.85 6.45
N LEU A 93 -4.21 5.06 6.87
CA LEU A 93 -4.62 5.33 8.25
C LEU A 93 -5.88 4.54 8.65
N VAL A 94 -6.85 4.42 7.74
CA VAL A 94 -8.05 3.59 7.94
C VAL A 94 -7.67 2.12 8.14
N TRP A 95 -6.76 1.58 7.32
CA TRP A 95 -6.27 0.22 7.47
C TRP A 95 -5.50 0.03 8.79
N THR A 96 -4.61 0.95 9.16
CA THR A 96 -3.89 0.88 10.42
C THR A 96 -4.87 0.81 11.60
N ALA A 97 -5.92 1.63 11.61
CA ALA A 97 -6.94 1.60 12.66
C ALA A 97 -7.78 0.32 12.64
N LEU A 98 -8.46 0.02 11.52
CA LEU A 98 -9.46 -1.05 11.45
C LEU A 98 -8.87 -2.45 11.24
N GLY A 99 -7.68 -2.55 10.66
CA GLY A 99 -6.95 -3.79 10.45
C GLY A 99 -6.00 -4.05 11.61
N GLU A 100 -4.84 -3.39 11.58
CA GLU A 100 -3.72 -3.70 12.47
C GLU A 100 -4.03 -3.48 13.95
N VAL A 101 -4.52 -2.30 14.32
CA VAL A 101 -4.80 -1.96 15.72
C VAL A 101 -5.97 -2.77 16.26
N ALA A 102 -7.06 -2.88 15.49
CA ALA A 102 -8.22 -3.66 15.91
C ALA A 102 -7.91 -5.15 16.11
N GLU A 103 -7.03 -5.73 15.26
CA GLU A 103 -6.56 -7.10 15.43
C GLU A 103 -5.67 -7.25 16.68
N GLN A 104 -4.74 -6.32 16.91
CA GLN A 104 -3.87 -6.35 18.09
C GLN A 104 -4.64 -6.18 19.41
N LEU A 105 -5.76 -5.47 19.39
CA LEU A 105 -6.68 -5.35 20.52
C LEU A 105 -7.64 -6.55 20.66
N GLY A 106 -7.59 -7.51 19.74
CA GLY A 106 -8.45 -8.70 19.74
C GLY A 106 -9.90 -8.43 19.36
N TRP A 107 -10.21 -7.26 18.79
CA TRP A 107 -11.58 -6.90 18.36
C TRP A 107 -11.97 -7.60 17.07
N VAL A 108 -11.00 -7.87 16.21
CA VAL A 108 -11.19 -8.57 14.93
C VAL A 108 -10.27 -9.78 14.90
N SER A 109 -10.80 -10.93 14.48
CA SER A 109 -10.00 -12.13 14.21
C SER A 109 -9.90 -12.36 12.71
N THR A 110 -8.68 -12.28 12.18
CA THR A 110 -8.38 -12.54 10.78
C THR A 110 -8.50 -14.02 10.44
N MET A 111 -8.56 -14.92 11.42
CA MET A 111 -8.78 -16.37 11.25
C MET A 111 -10.26 -16.77 11.18
N ALA A 112 -11.19 -15.86 11.52
CA ALA A 112 -12.61 -16.15 11.44
C ALA A 112 -13.06 -16.42 9.99
N ARG A 113 -14.02 -17.34 9.80
CA ARG A 113 -14.62 -17.57 8.47
C ARG A 113 -15.41 -16.36 7.98
N SER A 114 -16.05 -15.63 8.90
CA SER A 114 -16.77 -14.38 8.63
C SER A 114 -15.86 -13.30 8.06
N ALA A 115 -14.58 -13.26 8.42
CA ALA A 115 -13.63 -12.28 7.88
C ALA A 115 -13.47 -12.42 6.36
N VAL A 116 -13.51 -13.65 5.82
CA VAL A 116 -13.47 -13.89 4.37
C VAL A 116 -14.75 -13.38 3.71
N ALA A 117 -15.92 -13.67 4.29
CA ALA A 117 -17.19 -13.21 3.76
C ALA A 117 -17.28 -11.68 3.74
N LEU A 118 -16.89 -11.03 4.84
CA LEU A 118 -16.84 -9.57 4.94
C LEU A 118 -15.86 -8.97 3.93
N PHE A 119 -14.69 -9.57 3.74
CA PHE A 119 -13.75 -9.16 2.70
C PHE A 119 -14.35 -9.27 1.31
N LEU A 120 -14.99 -10.39 0.96
CA LEU A 120 -15.61 -10.57 -0.36
C LEU A 120 -16.72 -9.55 -0.62
N ILE A 121 -17.53 -9.23 0.39
CA ILE A 121 -18.55 -8.18 0.31
C ILE A 121 -17.89 -6.81 0.12
N ALA A 122 -16.90 -6.45 0.94
CA ALA A 122 -16.20 -5.17 0.84
C ALA A 122 -15.50 -5.01 -0.51
N PHE A 123 -14.86 -6.09 -0.99
CA PHE A 123 -14.20 -6.14 -2.30
C PHE A 123 -15.21 -5.98 -3.43
N ALA A 124 -16.35 -6.67 -3.38
CA ALA A 124 -17.41 -6.54 -4.38
C ALA A 124 -18.01 -5.13 -4.38
N LEU A 125 -18.25 -4.53 -3.20
CA LEU A 125 -18.74 -3.15 -3.07
C LEU A 125 -17.73 -2.15 -3.65
N TRP A 126 -16.46 -2.28 -3.30
CA TRP A 126 -15.40 -1.44 -3.85
C TRP A 126 -15.30 -1.58 -5.38
N LEU A 127 -15.33 -2.82 -5.90
CA LEU A 127 -15.29 -3.07 -7.33
C LEU A 127 -16.53 -2.51 -8.05
N SER A 128 -17.71 -2.63 -7.44
CA SER A 128 -18.95 -2.04 -7.96
C SER A 128 -18.89 -0.52 -8.03
N GLY A 129 -18.08 0.11 -7.18
CA GLY A 129 -17.83 1.56 -7.20
C GLY A 129 -17.30 2.05 -8.55
N PHE A 130 -16.51 1.23 -9.25
CA PHE A 130 -16.02 1.57 -10.60
C PHE A 130 -17.14 1.61 -11.67
N LEU A 131 -18.31 1.05 -11.40
CA LEU A 131 -19.48 1.15 -12.29
C LEU A 131 -20.15 2.53 -12.19
N PHE A 132 -19.89 3.28 -11.11
CA PHE A 132 -20.47 4.59 -10.86
C PHE A 132 -19.45 5.70 -11.16
N ARG A 133 -19.64 6.41 -12.29
CA ARG A 133 -18.76 7.51 -12.74
C ARG A 133 -18.72 8.75 -11.83
N GLY A 134 -19.49 8.77 -10.73
CA GLY A 134 -19.58 9.90 -9.80
C GLY A 134 -18.80 9.74 -8.50
N ILE A 135 -18.09 8.62 -8.30
CA ILE A 135 -17.32 8.41 -7.06
C ILE A 135 -15.99 9.17 -7.16
N PRO A 136 -15.68 10.08 -6.22
CA PRO A 136 -14.41 10.81 -6.23
C PRO A 136 -13.21 9.87 -6.16
N VAL A 137 -12.16 10.18 -6.92
CA VAL A 137 -10.93 9.37 -7.00
C VAL A 137 -10.33 9.11 -5.62
N ALA A 138 -10.37 10.10 -4.72
CA ALA A 138 -9.91 9.97 -3.34
C ALA A 138 -10.67 8.90 -2.53
N VAL A 139 -11.99 8.77 -2.75
CA VAL A 139 -12.82 7.76 -2.07
C VAL A 139 -12.47 6.37 -2.59
N THR A 140 -12.38 6.22 -3.91
CA THR A 140 -12.00 4.94 -4.53
C THR A 140 -10.61 4.49 -4.09
N ALA A 141 -9.65 5.42 -4.02
CA ALA A 141 -8.29 5.15 -3.55
C ALA A 141 -8.23 4.84 -2.04
N GLY A 142 -8.94 5.62 -1.24
CA GLY A 142 -8.97 5.47 0.22
C GLY A 142 -9.67 4.22 0.70
N LEU A 143 -10.65 3.72 -0.04
CA LEU A 143 -11.25 2.40 0.22
C LEU A 143 -10.43 1.26 -0.41
N GLY A 144 -9.80 1.51 -1.56
CA GLY A 144 -9.03 0.50 -2.27
C GLY A 144 -7.81 0.02 -1.50
N TYR A 145 -7.13 0.92 -0.79
CA TYR A 145 -5.94 0.54 0.00
C TYR A 145 -6.27 -0.47 1.11
N PRO A 146 -7.22 -0.20 2.05
CA PRO A 146 -7.64 -1.19 3.05
C PRO A 146 -8.12 -2.50 2.44
N VAL A 147 -8.94 -2.45 1.38
CA VAL A 147 -9.48 -3.65 0.75
C VAL A 147 -8.36 -4.53 0.20
N CYS A 148 -7.43 -3.96 -0.56
CA CYS A 148 -6.32 -4.71 -1.14
C CYS A 148 -5.38 -5.29 -0.07
N ILE A 149 -5.00 -4.50 0.92
CA ILE A 149 -4.13 -5.00 2.00
C ILE A 149 -4.82 -6.06 2.83
N TRP A 150 -6.11 -5.88 3.15
CA TRP A 150 -6.85 -6.85 3.91
C TRP A 150 -6.89 -8.21 3.22
N GLY A 151 -7.08 -8.24 1.89
CA GLY A 151 -6.99 -9.46 1.10
C GLY A 151 -5.64 -10.16 1.21
N LEU A 152 -4.54 -9.41 1.01
CA LEU A 152 -3.18 -9.95 1.16
C LEU A 152 -2.93 -10.49 2.56
N HIS A 153 -3.34 -9.74 3.58
CA HIS A 153 -3.19 -10.10 4.98
C HIS A 153 -3.99 -11.36 5.35
N LEU A 154 -5.27 -11.44 4.93
CA LEU A 154 -6.14 -12.61 5.17
C LEU A 154 -5.57 -13.90 4.56
N VAL A 155 -5.03 -13.82 3.35
CA VAL A 155 -4.39 -14.96 2.68
C VAL A 155 -3.13 -15.36 3.44
N ARG A 156 -2.26 -14.39 3.74
CA ARG A 156 -1.00 -14.62 4.43
C ARG A 156 -1.19 -15.30 5.78
N VAL A 157 -2.00 -14.74 6.67
CA VAL A 157 -2.21 -15.28 8.02
C VAL A 157 -2.75 -16.71 7.97
N ARG A 158 -3.69 -17.01 7.07
CA ARG A 158 -4.24 -18.36 6.92
C ARG A 158 -3.24 -19.36 6.37
N VAL A 159 -2.43 -18.97 5.39
CA VAL A 159 -1.39 -19.84 4.82
C VAL A 159 -0.34 -20.15 5.89
N LEU A 160 0.15 -19.13 6.59
CA LEU A 160 1.16 -19.27 7.64
C LEU A 160 0.64 -20.07 8.84
N ALA A 161 -0.60 -19.83 9.27
CA ALA A 161 -1.20 -20.59 10.38
C ALA A 161 -1.44 -22.06 10.05
N LYS A 162 -1.81 -22.39 8.80
CA LYS A 162 -2.13 -23.78 8.41
C LYS A 162 -0.89 -24.59 8.03
N TRP A 163 0.06 -23.99 7.32
CA TRP A 163 1.19 -24.71 6.73
C TRP A 163 2.53 -24.34 7.33
N GLY A 164 2.61 -23.23 8.07
CA GLY A 164 3.85 -22.71 8.63
C GLY A 164 4.65 -21.86 7.63
N PRO A 165 5.55 -21.00 8.12
CA PRO A 165 6.32 -20.09 7.28
C PRO A 165 7.30 -20.80 6.35
N SER A 166 7.78 -21.99 6.72
CA SER A 166 8.72 -22.81 5.94
C SER A 166 8.15 -23.81 4.97
N SER A 167 6.86 -23.70 4.70
CA SER A 167 6.17 -24.57 3.78
C SER A 167 6.22 -24.08 2.34
N LEU A 168 6.08 -25.02 1.40
CA LEU A 168 5.97 -24.74 -0.03
C LEU A 168 4.83 -23.72 -0.34
N PRO A 169 3.62 -23.79 0.26
CA PRO A 169 2.59 -22.77 0.08
C PRO A 169 3.03 -21.35 0.47
N SER A 170 3.80 -21.19 1.54
CA SER A 170 4.32 -19.90 1.99
C SER A 170 5.35 -19.35 1.01
N THR A 171 6.21 -20.21 0.46
CA THR A 171 7.14 -19.85 -0.62
C THR A 171 6.41 -19.44 -1.90
N ILE A 172 5.38 -20.20 -2.31
CA ILE A 172 4.55 -19.84 -3.47
C ILE A 172 3.88 -18.48 -3.25
N LEU A 173 3.33 -18.23 -2.05
CA LEU A 173 2.72 -16.95 -1.72
C LEU A 173 3.73 -15.79 -1.79
N ALA A 174 4.94 -15.99 -1.28
CA ALA A 174 6.03 -15.02 -1.39
C ALA A 174 6.40 -14.74 -2.85
N LEU A 175 6.50 -15.77 -3.70
CA LEU A 175 6.78 -15.62 -5.13
C LEU A 175 5.66 -14.89 -5.88
N VAL A 176 4.39 -15.19 -5.57
CA VAL A 176 3.23 -14.48 -6.14
C VAL A 176 3.26 -13.01 -5.73
N ASN A 177 3.52 -12.70 -4.46
CA ASN A 177 3.66 -11.31 -4.01
C ASN A 177 4.85 -10.61 -4.69
N ALA A 178 5.99 -11.28 -4.85
CA ALA A 178 7.13 -10.71 -5.57
C ALA A 178 6.79 -10.44 -7.05
N ALA A 179 6.04 -11.33 -7.71
CA ALA A 179 5.56 -11.13 -9.07
C ALA A 179 4.56 -9.96 -9.17
N LEU A 180 3.64 -9.84 -8.20
CA LEU A 180 2.71 -8.71 -8.11
C LEU A 180 3.47 -7.39 -7.89
N ALA A 181 4.53 -7.40 -7.08
CA ALA A 181 5.37 -6.24 -6.84
C ALA A 181 6.05 -5.78 -8.15
N GLY A 182 6.76 -6.71 -8.81
CA GLY A 182 7.44 -6.42 -10.07
C GLY A 182 6.47 -6.01 -11.19
N GLY A 183 5.34 -6.70 -11.32
CA GLY A 183 4.29 -6.39 -12.28
C GLY A 183 3.64 -5.03 -12.02
N GLY A 184 3.35 -4.69 -10.76
CA GLY A 184 2.80 -3.39 -10.37
C GLY A 184 3.72 -2.23 -10.75
N LEU A 185 5.02 -2.35 -10.47
CA LEU A 185 6.01 -1.36 -10.92
C LEU A 185 6.08 -1.25 -12.44
N ALA A 186 6.22 -2.38 -13.13
CA ALA A 186 6.38 -2.40 -14.58
C ALA A 186 5.14 -1.79 -15.28
N LEU A 187 3.94 -2.15 -14.84
CA LEU A 187 2.69 -1.57 -15.33
C LEU A 187 2.62 -0.09 -15.01
N GLY A 188 2.92 0.32 -13.77
CA GLY A 188 2.94 1.72 -13.37
C GLY A 188 3.86 2.58 -14.25
N MET A 189 5.07 2.08 -14.53
CA MET A 189 6.03 2.75 -15.41
C MET A 189 5.60 2.75 -16.88
N SER A 190 4.92 1.70 -17.36
CA SER A 190 4.48 1.59 -18.76
C SER A 190 3.44 2.62 -19.17
N TYR A 191 2.59 3.07 -18.24
CA TYR A 191 1.62 4.14 -18.46
C TYR A 191 2.25 5.54 -18.43
N ALA A 192 3.50 5.67 -17.98
CA ALA A 192 4.33 6.87 -18.08
C ALA A 192 3.69 8.16 -17.53
N THR A 193 2.90 8.05 -16.45
CA THR A 193 2.35 9.19 -15.72
C THR A 193 2.82 9.20 -14.26
N PRO A 194 2.85 10.37 -13.58
CA PRO A 194 3.08 10.43 -12.14
C PRO A 194 2.06 9.56 -11.36
N LEU A 195 0.79 9.60 -11.76
CA LEU A 195 -0.30 8.85 -11.15
C LEU A 195 -0.06 7.34 -11.23
N SER A 196 0.29 6.83 -12.41
CA SER A 196 0.60 5.41 -12.60
C SER A 196 1.86 4.99 -11.85
N GLY A 197 2.83 5.89 -11.70
CA GLY A 197 4.01 5.71 -10.85
C GLY A 197 3.64 5.53 -9.37
N ILE A 198 2.78 6.41 -8.85
CA ILE A 198 2.27 6.32 -7.48
C ILE A 198 1.55 4.98 -7.26
N ILE A 199 0.61 4.62 -8.13
CA ILE A 199 -0.16 3.36 -8.01
C ILE A 199 0.78 2.14 -8.08
N GLY A 200 1.71 2.12 -9.04
CA GLY A 200 2.71 1.05 -9.16
C GLY A 200 3.58 0.92 -7.91
N GLY A 201 4.00 2.04 -7.33
CA GLY A 201 4.75 2.09 -6.08
C GLY A 201 3.96 1.59 -4.88
N VAL A 202 2.66 1.89 -4.79
CA VAL A 202 1.77 1.37 -3.74
C VAL A 202 1.69 -0.16 -3.84
N VAL A 203 1.37 -0.70 -5.02
CA VAL A 203 1.28 -2.16 -5.25
C VAL A 203 2.59 -2.84 -4.88
N PHE A 204 3.72 -2.27 -5.30
CA PHE A 204 5.04 -2.78 -4.93
C PHE A 204 5.26 -2.79 -3.43
N ALA A 205 5.00 -1.67 -2.75
CA ALA A 205 5.23 -1.54 -1.32
C ALA A 205 4.39 -2.54 -0.52
N MET A 206 3.10 -2.69 -0.85
CA MET A 206 2.18 -3.63 -0.18
C MET A 206 2.63 -5.09 -0.35
N ALA A 207 2.94 -5.49 -1.58
CA ALA A 207 3.35 -6.86 -1.87
C ALA A 207 4.74 -7.18 -1.31
N THR A 208 5.66 -6.22 -1.36
CA THR A 208 6.99 -6.33 -0.73
C THR A 208 6.87 -6.45 0.78
N TRP A 209 6.04 -5.63 1.42
CA TRP A 209 5.81 -5.71 2.85
C TRP A 209 5.23 -7.06 3.28
N SER A 210 4.22 -7.55 2.55
CA SER A 210 3.66 -8.89 2.79
C SER A 210 4.72 -9.99 2.67
N THR A 211 5.62 -9.87 1.69
CA THR A 211 6.74 -10.80 1.50
C THR A 211 7.75 -10.72 2.65
N LEU A 212 8.10 -9.52 3.10
CA LEU A 212 8.99 -9.31 4.25
C LEU A 212 8.41 -9.93 5.52
N GLU A 213 7.09 -9.82 5.75
CA GLU A 213 6.45 -10.46 6.89
C GLU A 213 6.56 -11.99 6.85
N ILE A 214 6.38 -12.60 5.67
CA ILE A 214 6.62 -14.04 5.50
C ILE A 214 8.08 -14.37 5.83
N LEU A 215 9.05 -13.61 5.29
CA LEU A 215 10.48 -13.83 5.51
C LEU A 215 10.91 -13.64 6.99
N TRP A 216 10.29 -12.70 7.69
CA TRP A 216 10.50 -12.48 9.12
C TRP A 216 9.94 -13.63 9.95
N GLU A 217 8.75 -14.13 9.63
CA GLU A 217 8.18 -15.31 10.29
C GLU A 217 8.98 -16.58 9.98
N HIS A 218 9.61 -16.64 8.82
CA HIS A 218 10.55 -17.68 8.43
C HIS A 218 11.88 -17.65 9.19
N GLY A 219 12.20 -16.55 9.90
CA GLY A 219 13.50 -16.35 10.54
C GLY A 219 14.66 -16.03 9.58
N THR A 220 14.37 -15.87 8.28
CA THR A 220 15.37 -15.52 7.25
C THR A 220 15.80 -14.06 7.29
N ALA A 221 15.02 -13.20 7.95
CA ALA A 221 15.34 -11.80 8.21
C ALA A 221 14.87 -11.40 9.61
N ARG A 222 15.52 -10.42 10.23
CA ARG A 222 15.07 -9.85 11.52
C ARG A 222 14.07 -8.72 11.28
N ARG A 223 13.05 -8.62 12.14
CA ARG A 223 12.11 -7.48 12.12
C ARG A 223 12.86 -6.18 12.48
N PRO A 224 12.64 -5.05 11.77
CA PRO A 224 13.34 -3.80 12.05
C PRO A 224 13.02 -3.15 13.42
N TRP A 225 11.96 -3.62 14.09
CA TRP A 225 11.45 -3.04 15.33
C TRP A 225 11.46 -4.00 16.53
N ARG A 226 11.44 -5.32 16.34
CA ARG A 226 11.67 -6.28 17.42
C ARG A 226 13.17 -6.60 17.53
N ARG A 227 13.76 -6.29 18.67
CA ARG A 227 15.12 -6.69 19.04
C ARG A 227 15.20 -8.16 19.40
#